data_AF-A0A842SJ03-F1
#
_entry.id   AF-A0A842SJ03-F1
#
_cell.length_a   1.000
_cell.length_b   1.000
_cell.length_c   1.000
_cell.angle_alpha   90.00
_cell.angle_beta   90.00
_cell.angle_gamma   90.00
#
_symmetry.space_group_name_H-M   'P 1'
#
loop_
_entity.id
_entity.type
_entity.pdbx_description
1 polymer ?
#
loop_
_entity_poly.entity_id
_entity_poly.type
_entity_poly.pdbx_seq_one_letter_code
_entity_poly.pdbx_strand_id
1 'polypeptide(L)'
;MRESALKRFGLSDKETKVYLSCLELSSASVTEISQKSGVYRTLCYEVLDSLMHQGLVSYTIKQNKKYYQAASPEKLVSILKEKEEVIKSVLPELKKLHEYNKEPVNVEIFKDKEGIKTILMDSLKTKSEIKIWELNKIFKKKLPIYSQQYKNEIKKNKIRSKIFATEEKNLFNLPNNLKKIIPKNYSTPVTTFTYDSKVAMIIFEPSLIGILINSSDISDHFKERFNLIWDQNILVYNGKEEVKEAIWAQVKSKTTLKIFGAKARFSQIYPEFSKKYIRYIDNNSIKTKILYPKGRKVRVSKNTQARFVSKKIQHPVSITLYDNKVHLLIWEPEPQSILIKNLHFHNLYENYFDMLWKDAEKNQLS
;
A
#
# COMPACT_ATOMS: atom_id res chain seq x y z
N MET A 1 -17.07 -35.80 26.59
CA MET A 1 -17.03 -35.61 25.12
C MET A 1 -18.44 -35.57 24.51
N ARG A 2 -19.30 -36.58 24.75
CA ARG A 2 -20.68 -36.65 24.21
C ARG A 2 -21.57 -35.46 24.58
N GLU A 3 -21.60 -35.08 25.86
CA GLU A 3 -22.40 -33.94 26.33
C GLU A 3 -22.00 -32.61 25.65
N SER A 4 -20.70 -32.36 25.52
CA SER A 4 -20.20 -31.15 24.87
C SER A 4 -20.63 -31.06 23.40
N ALA A 5 -20.68 -32.18 22.68
CA ALA A 5 -21.14 -32.22 21.31
C ALA A 5 -22.64 -31.91 21.19
N LEU A 6 -23.46 -32.46 22.08
CA LEU A 6 -24.91 -32.20 22.12
C LEU A 6 -25.25 -30.76 22.51
N LYS A 7 -24.49 -30.18 23.44
CA LYS A 7 -24.61 -28.75 23.76
C LYS A 7 -24.24 -27.86 22.57
N ARG A 8 -23.20 -28.21 21.80
CA ARG A 8 -22.83 -27.51 20.56
C ARG A 8 -23.85 -27.68 19.44
N PHE A 9 -24.58 -28.80 19.41
CA PHE A 9 -25.73 -28.98 18.52
C PHE A 9 -26.88 -28.03 18.89
N GLY A 10 -26.99 -27.63 20.16
CA GLY A 10 -27.97 -26.65 20.64
C GLY A 10 -28.89 -27.17 21.73
N LEU A 11 -28.65 -28.37 22.29
CA LEU A 11 -29.41 -28.85 23.44
C LEU A 11 -28.96 -28.14 24.72
N SER A 12 -29.93 -27.82 25.57
CA SER A 12 -29.67 -27.34 26.94
C SER A 12 -29.04 -28.44 27.81
N ASP A 13 -28.51 -28.05 28.97
CA ASP A 13 -27.94 -28.98 29.95
C ASP A 13 -28.93 -30.06 30.39
N LYS A 14 -30.20 -29.68 30.54
CA LYS A 14 -31.28 -30.58 30.96
C LYS A 14 -31.69 -31.52 29.82
N GLU A 15 -31.87 -30.98 28.60
CA GLU A 15 -32.16 -31.77 27.40
C GLU A 15 -31.05 -32.77 27.10
N THR A 16 -29.78 -32.36 27.25
CA THR A 16 -28.63 -33.24 27.05
C THR A 16 -28.69 -34.46 27.98
N LYS A 17 -28.94 -34.23 29.28
CA LYS A 17 -29.04 -35.31 30.28
C LYS A 17 -30.23 -36.25 30.03
N VAL A 18 -31.39 -35.68 29.71
CA VAL A 18 -32.61 -36.45 29.43
C VAL A 18 -32.48 -37.25 28.13
N TYR A 19 -31.97 -36.65 27.06
CA TYR A 19 -31.74 -37.31 25.77
C TYR A 19 -30.76 -38.49 25.89
N LEU A 20 -29.62 -38.28 26.59
CA LEU A 20 -28.66 -39.36 26.84
C LEU A 20 -29.27 -40.49 27.68
N SER A 21 -30.10 -40.14 28.67
CA SER A 21 -30.81 -41.15 29.48
C SER A 21 -31.80 -41.96 28.62
N CYS A 22 -32.49 -41.31 27.68
CA CYS A 22 -33.38 -42.01 26.75
C CYS A 22 -32.63 -42.93 25.79
N LEU A 23 -31.43 -42.55 25.34
CA LEU A 23 -30.56 -43.42 24.53
C LEU A 23 -30.08 -44.64 25.32
N GLU A 24 -29.67 -44.46 26.58
CA GLU A 24 -29.17 -45.54 27.43
C GLU A 24 -30.27 -46.52 27.84
N LEU A 25 -31.46 -46.01 28.18
CA LEU A 25 -32.57 -46.83 28.66
C LEU A 25 -33.35 -47.51 27.54
N SER A 26 -33.14 -47.11 26.28
CA SER A 26 -33.84 -47.58 25.06
C SER A 26 -35.35 -47.31 25.03
N SER A 27 -36.11 -47.66 26.06
CA SER A 27 -37.55 -47.40 26.20
C SER A 27 -37.89 -47.32 27.69
N ALA A 28 -38.14 -46.12 28.20
CA ALA A 28 -38.34 -45.89 29.63
C ALA A 28 -39.49 -44.94 29.95
N SER A 29 -40.11 -45.15 31.11
CA SER A 29 -41.06 -44.21 31.69
C SER A 29 -40.35 -42.93 32.14
N VAL A 30 -41.11 -41.84 32.29
CA VAL A 30 -40.59 -40.57 32.83
C VAL A 30 -39.91 -40.73 34.19
N THR A 31 -40.36 -41.70 35.00
CA THR A 31 -39.82 -41.95 36.34
C THR A 31 -38.39 -42.51 36.25
N GLU A 32 -38.19 -43.50 35.38
CA GLU A 32 -36.87 -44.09 35.13
C GLU A 32 -35.91 -43.08 34.50
N ILE A 33 -36.41 -42.26 33.57
CA ILE A 33 -35.64 -41.18 32.93
C ILE A 33 -35.24 -40.11 33.97
N SER A 34 -36.15 -39.74 34.88
CA SER A 34 -35.87 -38.77 35.94
C SER A 34 -34.79 -39.28 36.90
N GLN A 35 -34.88 -40.54 37.32
CA GLN A 35 -33.89 -41.16 38.19
C GLN A 35 -32.51 -41.24 37.52
N LYS A 36 -32.46 -41.60 36.23
CA LYS A 36 -31.21 -41.76 35.49
C LYS A 36 -30.55 -40.42 35.15
N SER A 37 -31.34 -39.44 34.71
CA SER A 37 -30.84 -38.12 34.29
C SER A 37 -30.51 -37.19 35.45
N GLY A 38 -31.03 -37.46 36.66
CA GLY A 38 -30.97 -36.56 37.80
C GLY A 38 -31.80 -35.29 37.62
N VAL A 39 -32.67 -35.24 36.61
CA VAL A 39 -33.62 -34.14 36.38
C VAL A 39 -34.93 -34.45 37.08
N TYR A 40 -35.48 -33.48 37.80
CA TYR A 40 -36.76 -33.66 38.51
C TYR A 40 -37.88 -34.10 37.56
N ARG A 41 -38.73 -35.02 38.03
CA ARG A 41 -39.77 -35.67 37.21
C ARG A 41 -40.72 -34.69 36.53
N THR A 42 -41.16 -33.64 37.22
CA THR A 42 -42.04 -32.60 36.66
C THR A 42 -41.40 -31.91 35.46
N LEU A 43 -40.11 -31.60 35.58
CA LEU A 43 -39.32 -30.95 34.53
C LEU A 43 -38.95 -31.91 33.39
N CYS A 44 -38.87 -33.22 33.65
CA CYS A 44 -38.66 -34.21 32.59
C CYS A 44 -39.79 -34.20 31.56
N TYR A 45 -41.05 -33.94 31.96
CA TYR A 45 -42.15 -33.86 30.99
C TYR A 45 -41.95 -32.71 30.00
N GLU A 46 -41.59 -31.52 30.47
CA GLU A 46 -41.32 -30.35 29.63
C GLU A 46 -40.11 -30.59 28.71
N VAL A 47 -39.04 -31.19 29.24
CA VAL A 47 -37.84 -31.50 28.47
C VAL A 47 -38.10 -32.58 27.42
N LEU A 48 -38.85 -33.63 27.76
CA LEU A 48 -39.24 -34.67 26.81
C LEU A 48 -40.15 -34.13 25.70
N ASP A 49 -41.04 -33.19 26.04
CA ASP A 49 -41.90 -32.52 25.08
C ASP A 49 -41.08 -31.65 24.11
N SER A 50 -40.12 -30.86 24.60
CA SER A 50 -39.17 -30.12 23.74
C SER A 50 -38.40 -31.05 22.81
N LEU A 51 -37.84 -32.15 23.35
CA LEU A 51 -37.10 -33.14 22.55
C LEU A 51 -37.97 -33.84 21.52
N MET A 52 -39.26 -34.05 21.82
CA MET A 52 -40.24 -34.58 20.86
C MET A 52 -40.55 -33.58 19.74
N HIS A 53 -40.74 -32.29 20.06
CA HIS A 53 -40.92 -31.25 19.03
C HIS A 53 -39.71 -31.13 18.11
N GLN A 54 -38.51 -31.38 18.62
CA GLN A 54 -37.28 -31.45 17.83
C GLN A 54 -37.13 -32.78 17.06
N GLY A 55 -38.02 -33.75 17.27
CA GLY A 55 -37.97 -35.07 16.65
C GLY A 55 -36.85 -35.99 17.17
N LEU A 56 -36.28 -35.67 18.33
CA LEU A 56 -35.17 -36.41 18.96
C LEU A 56 -35.66 -37.49 19.94
N VAL A 57 -36.91 -37.40 20.39
CA VAL A 57 -37.56 -38.39 21.25
C VAL A 57 -38.95 -38.69 20.69
N SER A 58 -39.40 -39.92 20.87
CA SER A 58 -40.78 -40.35 20.61
C SER A 58 -41.31 -41.09 21.83
N TYR A 59 -42.62 -41.36 21.89
CA TYR A 59 -43.19 -42.21 22.92
C TYR A 59 -44.15 -43.25 22.35
N THR A 60 -44.30 -44.34 23.10
CA THR A 60 -45.33 -45.36 22.88
C THR A 60 -46.14 -45.51 24.16
N ILE A 61 -47.37 -46.04 24.05
CA ILE A 61 -48.23 -46.29 25.21
C ILE A 61 -48.21 -47.80 25.50
N LYS A 62 -47.78 -48.17 26.70
CA LYS A 62 -47.83 -49.56 27.21
C LYS A 62 -48.54 -49.55 28.55
N GLN A 63 -49.56 -50.39 28.73
CA GLN A 63 -50.34 -50.49 29.97
C GLN A 63 -50.81 -49.12 30.52
N ASN A 64 -51.38 -48.29 29.65
CA ASN A 64 -51.86 -46.94 29.95
C ASN A 64 -50.79 -45.95 30.49
N LYS A 65 -49.51 -46.20 30.20
CA LYS A 65 -48.38 -45.33 30.55
C LYS A 65 -47.52 -45.01 29.33
N LYS A 66 -47.01 -43.78 29.24
CA LYS A 66 -46.08 -43.35 28.19
C LYS A 66 -44.66 -43.86 28.48
N TYR A 67 -44.08 -44.52 27.50
CA TYR A 67 -42.67 -44.93 27.46
C TYR A 67 -41.97 -44.16 26.35
N TYR A 68 -40.91 -43.45 26.69
CA TYR A 68 -40.15 -42.60 25.80
C TYR A 68 -38.90 -43.32 25.30
N GLN A 69 -38.55 -43.04 24.05
CA GLN A 69 -37.41 -43.60 23.35
C GLN A 69 -36.74 -42.50 22.52
N ALA A 70 -35.42 -42.42 22.58
CA ALA A 70 -34.66 -41.53 21.71
C ALA A 70 -34.71 -42.01 20.25
N ALA A 71 -34.86 -41.08 19.31
CA ALA A 71 -34.66 -41.33 17.90
C ALA A 71 -33.20 -41.72 17.63
N SER A 72 -32.92 -42.33 16.47
CA SER A 72 -31.54 -42.70 16.15
C SER A 72 -30.64 -41.45 16.09
N PRO A 73 -29.38 -41.52 16.56
CA PRO A 73 -28.48 -40.36 16.59
C PRO A 73 -28.25 -39.68 15.22
N GLU A 74 -28.44 -40.41 14.12
CA GLU A 74 -28.41 -39.90 12.74
C GLU A 74 -29.45 -38.79 12.50
N LYS A 75 -30.51 -38.75 13.32
CA LYS A 75 -31.51 -37.68 13.29
C LYS A 75 -30.91 -36.31 13.61
N LEU A 76 -29.91 -36.23 14.51
CA LEU A 76 -29.18 -34.99 14.80
C LEU A 76 -28.50 -34.44 13.53
N VAL A 77 -27.85 -35.31 12.76
CA VAL A 77 -27.20 -34.91 11.50
C VAL A 77 -28.24 -34.45 10.48
N SER A 78 -29.37 -35.15 10.40
CA SER A 78 -30.46 -34.82 9.48
C SER A 78 -31.05 -33.43 9.78
N ILE A 79 -31.28 -33.12 11.07
CA ILE A 79 -31.76 -31.80 11.51
C ILE A 79 -30.77 -30.69 11.14
N LEU A 80 -29.46 -30.92 11.29
CA LEU A 80 -28.46 -29.91 10.90
C LEU A 80 -28.48 -29.63 9.39
N LYS A 81 -28.60 -30.68 8.57
CA LYS A 81 -28.70 -30.52 7.11
C LYS A 81 -29.96 -29.76 6.71
N GLU A 82 -31.09 -30.07 7.32
CA GLU A 82 -32.35 -29.35 7.08
C GLU A 82 -32.21 -27.86 7.43
N LYS A 83 -31.65 -27.54 8.60
CA LYS A 83 -31.36 -26.15 9.00
C LYS A 83 -30.40 -25.45 8.02
N GLU A 84 -29.37 -26.15 7.55
CA GLU A 84 -28.43 -25.62 6.57
C GLU A 84 -29.13 -25.27 5.24
N GLU A 85 -29.96 -26.17 4.72
CA GLU A 85 -30.70 -25.94 3.47
C GLU A 85 -31.72 -24.80 3.61
N VAL A 86 -32.42 -24.70 4.74
CA VAL A 86 -33.31 -23.56 5.03
C VAL A 86 -32.53 -22.25 5.00
N ILE A 87 -31.38 -22.17 5.68
CA ILE A 87 -30.54 -20.96 5.66
C ILE A 87 -29.99 -20.66 4.27
N LYS A 88 -29.56 -21.68 3.51
CA LYS A 88 -29.10 -21.50 2.12
C LYS A 88 -30.19 -20.91 1.24
N SER A 89 -31.44 -21.29 1.43
CA SER A 89 -32.57 -20.79 0.63
C SER A 89 -32.82 -19.29 0.81
N VAL A 90 -32.62 -18.76 2.03
CA VAL A 90 -32.80 -17.33 2.35
C VAL A 90 -31.49 -16.53 2.26
N LEU A 91 -30.34 -17.19 2.15
CA LEU A 91 -29.02 -16.55 2.10
C LEU A 91 -28.89 -15.47 1.02
N PRO A 92 -29.45 -15.63 -0.21
CA PRO A 92 -29.41 -14.58 -1.22
C PRO A 92 -30.14 -13.31 -0.77
N GLU A 93 -31.30 -13.44 -0.12
CA GLU A 93 -32.08 -12.30 0.39
C GLU A 93 -31.38 -11.63 1.57
N LEU A 94 -30.82 -12.41 2.50
CA LEU A 94 -30.01 -11.89 3.61
C LEU A 94 -28.78 -11.13 3.09
N LYS A 95 -28.14 -11.60 2.01
CA LYS A 95 -27.05 -10.89 1.33
C LYS A 95 -27.53 -9.57 0.72
N LYS A 96 -28.69 -9.56 0.07
CA LYS A 96 -29.28 -8.31 -0.49
C LYS A 96 -29.60 -7.30 0.60
N LEU A 97 -30.17 -7.72 1.73
CA LEU A 97 -30.41 -6.85 2.89
C LEU A 97 -29.10 -6.30 3.48
N HIS A 98 -28.04 -7.11 3.48
CA HIS A 98 -26.71 -6.66 3.88
C HIS A 98 -26.09 -5.68 2.88
N GLU A 99 -26.31 -5.87 1.57
CA GLU A 99 -25.87 -4.93 0.53
C GLU A 99 -26.62 -3.59 0.58
N TYR A 100 -27.92 -3.60 0.90
CA TYR A 100 -28.73 -2.39 1.06
C TYR A 100 -28.30 -1.53 2.27
N ASN A 101 -27.65 -2.14 3.26
CA ASN A 101 -27.10 -1.49 4.45
C ASN A 101 -25.58 -1.29 4.37
N LYS A 102 -24.95 -1.41 3.20
CA LYS A 102 -23.59 -0.87 3.05
C LYS A 102 -23.70 0.64 3.14
N GLU A 103 -23.29 1.19 4.28
CA GLU A 103 -22.89 2.60 4.30
C GLU A 103 -21.97 2.83 3.08
N PRO A 104 -22.18 3.91 2.30
CA PRO A 104 -21.43 4.17 1.07
C PRO A 104 -19.91 4.26 1.32
N VAL A 105 -19.53 4.42 2.58
CA VAL A 105 -18.17 4.43 3.07
C VAL A 105 -18.09 3.54 4.31
N ASN A 106 -17.29 2.47 4.25
CA ASN A 106 -16.89 1.72 5.45
C ASN A 106 -15.44 2.07 5.81
N VAL A 107 -15.19 2.44 7.08
CA VAL A 107 -13.86 2.80 7.58
C VAL A 107 -13.47 1.87 8.73
N GLU A 108 -12.42 1.09 8.54
CA GLU A 108 -11.86 0.19 9.54
C GLU A 108 -10.53 0.76 10.07
N ILE A 109 -10.39 0.84 11.39
CA ILE A 109 -9.17 1.30 12.06
C ILE A 109 -8.45 0.10 12.67
N PHE A 110 -7.20 -0.07 12.29
CA PHE A 110 -6.32 -1.15 12.71
C PHE A 110 -5.19 -0.57 13.57
N LYS A 111 -4.91 -1.22 14.70
CA LYS A 111 -3.81 -0.85 15.59
C LYS A 111 -2.69 -1.87 15.50
N ASP A 112 -1.48 -1.39 15.72
CA ASP A 112 -0.26 -2.19 15.84
C ASP A 112 0.11 -3.00 14.58
N LYS A 113 1.18 -3.79 14.68
CA LYS A 113 1.78 -4.50 13.54
C LYS A 113 0.84 -5.54 12.93
N GLU A 114 0.06 -6.25 13.74
CA GLU A 114 -0.89 -7.26 13.23
C GLU A 114 -2.06 -6.60 12.49
N GLY A 115 -2.51 -5.42 12.93
CA GLY A 115 -3.49 -4.64 12.20
C GLY A 115 -2.99 -4.22 10.81
N ILE A 116 -1.74 -3.73 10.74
CA ILE A 116 -1.13 -3.39 9.44
C ILE A 116 -0.96 -4.61 8.53
N LYS A 117 -0.64 -5.78 9.10
CA LYS A 117 -0.55 -7.02 8.35
C LYS A 117 -1.89 -7.37 7.70
N THR A 118 -3.01 -7.20 8.40
CA THR A 118 -4.35 -7.40 7.84
C THR A 118 -4.59 -6.52 6.60
N ILE A 119 -4.24 -5.23 6.70
CA ILE A 119 -4.33 -4.28 5.56
C ILE A 119 -3.46 -4.74 4.38
N LEU A 120 -2.20 -5.11 4.65
CA LEU A 120 -1.29 -5.55 3.59
C LEU A 120 -1.79 -6.84 2.94
N MET A 121 -2.28 -7.82 3.72
CA MET A 121 -2.87 -9.05 3.20
C MET A 121 -4.15 -8.79 2.39
N ASP A 122 -4.95 -7.80 2.76
CA ASP A 122 -6.11 -7.39 1.95
C ASP A 122 -5.66 -6.87 0.57
N SER A 123 -4.65 -6.00 0.54
CA SER A 123 -4.09 -5.49 -0.72
C SER A 123 -3.54 -6.58 -1.65
N LEU A 124 -3.09 -7.72 -1.09
CA LEU A 124 -2.60 -8.86 -1.89
C LEU A 124 -3.71 -9.61 -2.65
N LYS A 125 -4.98 -9.38 -2.30
CA LYS A 125 -6.14 -9.96 -2.98
C LYS A 125 -6.58 -9.16 -4.20
N THR A 126 -5.96 -7.99 -4.42
CA THR A 126 -6.34 -7.09 -5.50
C THR A 126 -6.12 -7.71 -6.87
N LYS A 127 -6.96 -7.31 -7.82
CA LYS A 127 -6.78 -7.60 -9.25
C LYS A 127 -6.33 -6.36 -10.03
N SER A 128 -6.30 -5.19 -9.40
CA SER A 128 -5.91 -3.93 -10.03
C SER A 128 -4.46 -3.55 -9.72
N GLU A 129 -3.94 -2.55 -10.44
CA GLU A 129 -2.64 -1.96 -10.14
C GLU A 129 -2.72 -1.17 -8.82
N ILE A 130 -1.82 -1.46 -7.89
CA ILE A 130 -1.75 -0.73 -6.62
C ILE A 130 -1.03 0.60 -6.84
N LYS A 131 -1.67 1.71 -6.47
CA LYS A 131 -1.05 3.03 -6.44
C LYS A 131 -0.58 3.34 -5.03
N ILE A 132 0.71 3.58 -4.86
CA ILE A 132 1.33 3.80 -3.55
C ILE A 132 1.82 5.24 -3.47
N TRP A 133 1.13 6.04 -2.66
CA TRP A 133 1.60 7.35 -2.26
C TRP A 133 2.62 7.18 -1.14
N GLU A 134 3.86 7.53 -1.44
CA GLU A 134 4.98 7.55 -0.53
C GLU A 134 5.33 6.20 0.13
N LEU A 135 6.21 5.46 -0.53
CA LEU A 135 6.86 4.29 0.08
C LEU A 135 8.28 4.65 0.53
N ASN A 136 8.45 4.87 1.84
CA ASN A 136 9.73 5.28 2.41
C ASN A 136 10.39 4.17 3.25
N LYS A 137 11.58 4.44 3.81
CA LYS A 137 12.36 3.47 4.60
C LYS A 137 11.69 3.07 5.91
N ILE A 138 10.74 3.86 6.42
CA ILE A 138 10.04 3.59 7.68
C ILE A 138 9.24 2.30 7.56
N PHE A 139 8.65 2.03 6.38
CA PHE A 139 7.94 0.79 6.09
C PHE A 139 8.80 -0.45 6.41
N LYS A 140 10.01 -0.52 5.85
CA LYS A 140 10.95 -1.63 6.11
C LYS A 140 11.43 -1.65 7.55
N LYS A 141 11.69 -0.48 8.16
CA LYS A 141 12.21 -0.38 9.54
C LYS A 141 11.18 -0.86 10.58
N LYS A 142 9.90 -0.50 10.41
CA LYS A 142 8.83 -0.83 11.37
C LYS A 142 8.27 -2.24 11.15
N LEU A 143 8.36 -2.77 9.92
CA LEU A 143 7.82 -4.08 9.52
C LEU A 143 8.88 -4.95 8.79
N PRO A 144 10.03 -5.27 9.40
CA PRO A 144 11.15 -5.89 8.69
C PRO A 144 10.82 -7.27 8.10
N ILE A 145 10.26 -8.18 8.92
CA ILE A 145 9.89 -9.53 8.48
C ILE A 145 8.73 -9.47 7.48
N TYR A 146 7.67 -8.74 7.83
CA TYR A 146 6.46 -8.64 7.02
C TYR A 146 6.69 -7.94 5.69
N SER A 147 7.57 -6.94 5.62
CA SER A 147 7.92 -6.30 4.34
C SER A 147 8.53 -7.31 3.37
N GLN A 148 9.39 -8.22 3.85
CA GLN A 148 9.97 -9.25 2.98
C GLN A 148 8.93 -10.28 2.51
N GLN A 149 8.03 -10.71 3.40
CA GLN A 149 6.92 -11.59 3.04
C GLN A 149 5.98 -10.95 2.02
N TYR A 150 5.56 -9.71 2.27
CA TYR A 150 4.71 -8.94 1.37
C TYR A 150 5.35 -8.79 -0.02
N LYS A 151 6.66 -8.49 -0.07
CA LYS A 151 7.41 -8.43 -1.33
C LYS A 151 7.33 -9.75 -2.11
N ASN A 152 7.49 -10.87 -1.41
CA ASN A 152 7.45 -12.20 -2.03
C ASN A 152 6.06 -12.52 -2.59
N GLU A 153 5.00 -12.17 -1.85
CA GLU A 153 3.62 -12.36 -2.30
C GLU A 153 3.26 -11.46 -3.49
N ILE A 154 3.66 -10.18 -3.48
CA ILE A 154 3.51 -9.29 -4.65
C ILE A 154 4.20 -9.89 -5.89
N LYS A 155 5.40 -10.48 -5.72
CA LYS A 155 6.13 -11.17 -6.81
C LYS A 155 5.34 -12.37 -7.33
N LYS A 156 4.89 -13.23 -6.42
CA LYS A 156 4.18 -14.48 -6.71
C LYS A 156 2.86 -14.21 -7.43
N ASN A 157 2.10 -13.24 -6.95
CA ASN A 157 0.80 -12.87 -7.50
C ASN A 157 0.91 -11.93 -8.70
N LYS A 158 2.14 -11.57 -9.12
CA LYS A 158 2.45 -10.66 -10.23
C LYS A 158 1.71 -9.32 -10.14
N ILE A 159 1.50 -8.84 -8.91
CA ILE A 159 0.77 -7.59 -8.66
C ILE A 159 1.62 -6.42 -9.16
N ARG A 160 1.02 -5.56 -9.97
CA ARG A 160 1.66 -4.34 -10.50
C ARG A 160 1.46 -3.18 -9.53
N SER A 161 2.43 -2.27 -9.49
CA SER A 161 2.26 -1.03 -8.71
C SER A 161 2.93 0.20 -9.33
N LYS A 162 2.38 1.37 -9.03
CA LYS A 162 3.01 2.67 -9.27
C LYS A 162 3.32 3.34 -7.94
N ILE A 163 4.54 3.83 -7.77
CA ILE A 163 5.05 4.23 -6.45
C ILE A 163 5.67 5.62 -6.52
N PHE A 164 5.17 6.54 -5.68
CA PHE A 164 5.94 7.74 -5.32
C PHE A 164 6.89 7.42 -4.16
N ALA A 165 8.13 7.88 -4.26
CA ALA A 165 9.16 7.65 -3.26
C ALA A 165 10.02 8.89 -3.05
N THR A 166 10.52 9.13 -1.84
CA THR A 166 11.24 10.36 -1.47
C THR A 166 12.76 10.20 -1.39
N GLU A 167 13.29 8.98 -1.40
CA GLU A 167 14.73 8.69 -1.39
C GLU A 167 15.00 7.52 -2.34
N GLU A 168 16.06 7.52 -3.17
CA GLU A 168 16.39 6.31 -3.99
C GLU A 168 17.13 5.23 -3.19
N LYS A 169 17.98 5.64 -2.24
CA LYS A 169 18.83 4.74 -1.47
C LYS A 169 17.99 4.04 -0.40
N ASN A 170 18.13 2.72 -0.29
CA ASN A 170 17.46 1.87 0.71
C ASN A 170 15.93 1.84 0.65
N LEU A 171 15.34 2.18 -0.51
CA LEU A 171 13.92 1.96 -0.73
C LEU A 171 13.55 0.50 -0.53
N PHE A 172 12.40 0.30 0.10
CA PHE A 172 11.74 -0.99 0.01
C PHE A 172 11.35 -1.23 -1.46
N ASN A 173 12.10 -2.14 -2.11
CA ASN A 173 11.92 -2.42 -3.52
C ASN A 173 10.91 -3.55 -3.72
N LEU A 174 9.69 -3.19 -4.10
CA LEU A 174 8.70 -4.13 -4.61
C LEU A 174 9.14 -4.65 -6.01
N PRO A 175 8.64 -5.80 -6.48
CA PRO A 175 8.76 -6.20 -7.88
C PRO A 175 7.66 -5.55 -8.74
N ASN A 176 7.76 -5.69 -10.06
CA ASN A 176 6.73 -5.30 -11.05
C ASN A 176 6.14 -3.90 -10.85
N ASN A 177 6.97 -2.92 -10.54
CA ASN A 177 6.52 -1.55 -10.31
C ASN A 177 7.19 -0.53 -11.22
N LEU A 178 6.49 0.58 -11.37
CA LEU A 178 7.03 1.83 -11.87
C LEU A 178 7.21 2.78 -10.68
N LYS A 179 8.29 3.57 -10.68
CA LYS A 179 8.58 4.51 -9.60
C LYS A 179 8.83 5.91 -10.12
N LYS A 180 8.34 6.90 -9.36
CA LYS A 180 8.73 8.31 -9.50
C LYS A 180 9.30 8.80 -8.17
N ILE A 181 10.51 9.35 -8.23
CA ILE A 181 11.11 10.01 -7.08
C ILE A 181 10.54 11.43 -6.99
N ILE A 182 9.96 11.77 -5.84
CA ILE A 182 9.43 13.10 -5.51
C ILE A 182 10.35 13.79 -4.50
N PRO A 183 10.35 15.14 -4.45
CA PRO A 183 11.18 15.88 -3.51
C PRO A 183 10.87 15.54 -2.03
N LYS A 184 11.89 15.62 -1.17
CA LYS A 184 11.80 15.16 0.22
C LYS A 184 10.87 15.99 1.10
N ASN A 185 10.66 17.26 0.80
CA ASN A 185 9.69 18.12 1.49
C ASN A 185 8.23 17.66 1.33
N TYR A 186 7.93 16.77 0.37
CA TYR A 186 6.64 16.09 0.26
C TYR A 186 6.56 14.78 1.08
N SER A 187 7.59 14.47 1.86
CA SER A 187 7.62 13.26 2.70
C SER A 187 6.73 13.43 3.92
N THR A 188 5.94 12.41 4.19
CA THR A 188 4.97 12.29 5.27
C THR A 188 5.20 10.98 6.03
N PRO A 189 4.78 10.87 7.30
CA PRO A 189 4.84 9.62 8.05
C PRO A 189 3.75 8.62 7.62
N VAL A 190 3.07 8.86 6.48
CA VAL A 190 1.92 8.09 6.03
C VAL A 190 2.22 7.46 4.67
N THR A 191 2.03 6.15 4.56
CA THR A 191 2.00 5.46 3.26
C THR A 191 0.56 5.17 2.90
N THR A 192 0.11 5.62 1.72
CA THR A 192 -1.23 5.35 1.22
C THR A 192 -1.19 4.34 0.07
N PHE A 193 -2.02 3.31 0.14
CA PHE A 193 -2.24 2.32 -0.91
C PHE A 193 -3.66 2.53 -1.45
N THR A 194 -3.80 2.70 -2.75
CA THR A 194 -5.09 2.80 -3.42
C THR A 194 -5.20 1.66 -4.44
N TYR A 195 -6.25 0.86 -4.32
CA TYR A 195 -6.49 -0.33 -5.14
C TYR A 195 -7.99 -0.69 -5.10
N ASP A 196 -8.51 -1.24 -6.19
CA ASP A 196 -9.94 -1.63 -6.32
C ASP A 196 -10.88 -0.51 -5.82
N SER A 197 -11.79 -0.79 -4.88
CA SER A 197 -12.66 0.22 -4.22
C SER A 197 -12.12 0.67 -2.85
N LYS A 198 -10.81 0.53 -2.62
CA LYS A 198 -10.20 0.72 -1.29
C LYS A 198 -9.08 1.74 -1.28
N VAL A 199 -8.96 2.41 -0.14
CA VAL A 199 -7.82 3.26 0.23
C VAL A 199 -7.34 2.80 1.58
N ALA A 200 -6.08 2.38 1.67
CA ALA A 200 -5.44 2.04 2.92
C ALA A 200 -4.38 3.08 3.27
N MET A 201 -4.40 3.60 4.49
CA MET A 201 -3.39 4.54 5.00
C MET A 201 -2.67 3.89 6.18
N ILE A 202 -1.35 3.83 6.12
CA ILE A 202 -0.50 3.34 7.20
C ILE A 202 0.24 4.54 7.76
N ILE A 203 -0.14 4.97 8.96
CA ILE A 203 0.48 6.04 9.73
C ILE A 203 1.52 5.41 10.63
N PHE A 204 2.79 5.82 10.51
CA PHE A 204 3.89 5.23 11.28
C PHE A 204 4.25 5.98 12.57
N GLU A 205 3.89 7.27 12.66
CA GLU A 205 4.22 8.18 13.77
C GLU A 205 3.01 9.10 14.07
N PRO A 206 2.74 9.41 15.35
CA PRO A 206 3.47 8.98 16.56
C PRO A 206 3.23 7.51 16.92
N SER A 207 2.15 6.89 16.45
CA SER A 207 1.80 5.48 16.67
C SER A 207 1.51 4.77 15.36
N LEU A 208 1.67 3.43 15.35
CA LEU A 208 1.42 2.61 14.17
C LEU A 208 -0.10 2.36 14.03
N ILE A 209 -0.72 3.07 13.10
CA ILE A 209 -2.17 3.01 12.86
C ILE A 209 -2.41 2.73 11.37
N GLY A 210 -3.31 1.78 11.10
CA GLY A 210 -3.83 1.50 9.79
C GLY A 210 -5.26 1.97 9.66
N ILE A 211 -5.60 2.62 8.56
CA ILE A 211 -6.98 2.99 8.21
C ILE A 211 -7.29 2.34 6.88
N LEU A 212 -8.34 1.54 6.81
CA LEU A 212 -8.84 0.96 5.56
C LEU A 212 -10.21 1.55 5.26
N ILE A 213 -10.30 2.29 4.17
CA ILE A 213 -11.54 2.88 3.67
C ILE A 213 -11.99 2.04 2.48
N ASN A 214 -13.22 1.53 2.52
CA ASN A 214 -13.87 0.85 1.40
C ASN A 214 -14.99 1.74 0.86
N SER A 215 -14.70 2.40 -0.26
CA SER A 215 -15.60 3.30 -0.98
C SER A 215 -15.04 3.50 -2.39
N SER A 216 -15.87 3.23 -3.42
CA SER A 216 -15.51 3.46 -4.82
C SER A 216 -15.13 4.91 -5.05
N ASP A 217 -15.97 5.84 -4.60
CA ASP A 217 -15.83 7.27 -4.89
C ASP A 217 -14.55 7.84 -4.29
N ILE A 218 -14.23 7.46 -3.03
CA ILE A 218 -12.98 7.86 -2.39
C ILE A 218 -11.79 7.21 -3.10
N SER A 219 -11.86 5.92 -3.42
CA SER A 219 -10.76 5.24 -4.13
C SER A 219 -10.49 5.87 -5.49
N ASP A 220 -11.54 6.20 -6.25
CA ASP A 220 -11.44 6.81 -7.56
C ASP A 220 -10.88 8.23 -7.48
N HIS A 221 -11.32 9.04 -6.52
CA HIS A 221 -10.72 10.35 -6.25
C HIS A 221 -9.20 10.24 -5.95
N PHE A 222 -8.79 9.29 -5.11
CA PHE A 222 -7.37 9.06 -4.82
C PHE A 222 -6.60 8.56 -6.05
N LYS A 223 -7.21 7.71 -6.90
CA LYS A 223 -6.59 7.24 -8.15
C LYS A 223 -6.41 8.38 -9.15
N GLU A 224 -7.40 9.26 -9.27
CA GLU A 224 -7.36 10.45 -10.15
C GLU A 224 -6.29 11.41 -9.68
N ARG A 225 -6.27 11.74 -8.38
CA ARG A 225 -5.24 12.62 -7.81
C ARG A 225 -3.84 12.05 -7.95
N PHE A 226 -3.69 10.74 -7.78
CA PHE A 226 -2.43 10.05 -8.06
C PHE A 226 -2.04 10.21 -9.54
N ASN A 227 -2.96 9.97 -10.48
CA ASN A 227 -2.69 10.07 -11.92
C ASN A 227 -2.33 11.49 -12.33
N LEU A 228 -3.03 12.50 -11.82
CA LEU A 228 -2.77 13.91 -12.09
C LEU A 228 -1.30 14.27 -11.83
N ILE A 229 -0.72 13.74 -10.75
CA ILE A 229 0.68 13.98 -10.38
C ILE A 229 1.60 12.98 -11.08
N TRP A 230 1.13 11.76 -11.32
CA TRP A 230 1.90 10.71 -11.99
C TRP A 230 2.13 11.01 -13.46
N ASP A 231 1.24 11.70 -14.14
CA ASP A 231 1.37 11.98 -15.57
C ASP A 231 2.11 13.32 -15.82
N GLN A 232 2.43 14.06 -14.75
CA GLN A 232 3.28 15.25 -14.84
C GLN A 232 4.74 14.90 -15.21
N ASN A 233 5.26 15.70 -16.13
CA ASN A 233 6.64 15.65 -16.61
C ASN A 233 7.50 16.79 -16.09
N ILE A 234 6.95 17.63 -15.21
CA ILE A 234 7.62 18.76 -14.59
C ILE A 234 7.75 18.47 -13.09
N LEU A 235 8.96 18.62 -12.55
CA LEU A 235 9.22 18.51 -11.11
C LEU A 235 9.84 19.81 -10.61
N VAL A 236 9.34 20.30 -9.48
CA VAL A 236 9.85 21.52 -8.83
C VAL A 236 10.53 21.12 -7.52
N TYR A 237 11.76 21.57 -7.33
CA TYR A 237 12.57 21.35 -6.13
C TYR A 237 12.83 22.70 -5.47
N ASN A 238 12.57 22.80 -4.17
CA ASN A 238 12.71 24.03 -3.39
C ASN A 238 13.64 23.77 -2.21
N GLY A 239 14.58 24.67 -1.97
CA GLY A 239 15.50 24.59 -0.85
C GLY A 239 16.81 23.88 -1.17
N LYS A 240 17.79 24.06 -0.29
CA LYS A 240 19.16 23.62 -0.54
C LYS A 240 19.31 22.11 -0.71
N GLU A 241 18.59 21.30 0.05
CA GLU A 241 18.78 19.84 0.03
C GLU A 241 18.15 19.22 -1.22
N GLU A 242 16.97 19.66 -1.61
CA GLU A 242 16.20 19.17 -2.74
C GLU A 242 16.89 19.54 -4.06
N VAL A 243 17.35 20.79 -4.19
CA VAL A 243 18.12 21.23 -5.35
C VAL A 243 19.45 20.48 -5.45
N LYS A 244 20.11 20.21 -4.32
CA LYS A 244 21.34 19.40 -4.28
C LYS A 244 21.10 17.99 -4.80
N GLU A 245 19.99 17.35 -4.42
CA GLU A 245 19.62 16.03 -4.94
C GLU A 245 19.28 16.06 -6.43
N ALA A 246 18.53 17.06 -6.88
CA ALA A 246 18.19 17.24 -8.29
C ALA A 246 19.45 17.47 -9.16
N ILE A 247 20.44 18.21 -8.65
CA ILE A 247 21.75 18.38 -9.31
C ILE A 247 22.50 17.04 -9.35
N TRP A 248 22.52 16.29 -8.24
CA TRP A 248 23.18 14.99 -8.20
C TRP A 248 22.58 13.97 -9.18
N ALA A 249 21.27 14.04 -9.45
CA ALA A 249 20.62 13.21 -10.45
C ALA A 249 21.15 13.44 -11.88
N GLN A 250 21.65 14.64 -12.19
CA GLN A 250 22.22 14.97 -13.51
C GLN A 250 23.41 14.05 -13.82
N VAL A 251 24.38 13.93 -12.90
CA VAL A 251 25.60 13.13 -13.11
C VAL A 251 25.34 11.63 -13.04
N LYS A 252 24.30 11.19 -12.32
CA LYS A 252 23.90 9.77 -12.32
C LYS A 252 23.43 9.30 -13.69
N SER A 253 22.92 10.19 -14.54
CA SER A 253 22.51 9.82 -15.90
C SER A 253 23.67 9.34 -16.77
N LYS A 254 24.92 9.71 -16.42
CA LYS A 254 26.14 9.45 -17.21
C LYS A 254 26.07 9.94 -18.66
N THR A 255 25.12 10.82 -18.98
CA THR A 255 25.02 11.48 -20.29
C THR A 255 25.91 12.72 -20.34
N THR A 256 26.14 13.26 -21.54
CA THR A 256 26.88 14.52 -21.68
C THR A 256 26.05 15.66 -21.10
N LEU A 257 26.63 16.43 -20.20
CA LEU A 257 25.97 17.59 -19.61
C LEU A 257 26.27 18.85 -20.45
N LYS A 258 25.24 19.54 -20.93
CA LYS A 258 25.36 20.86 -21.60
C LYS A 258 24.79 21.93 -20.68
N ILE A 259 25.59 22.93 -20.28
CA ILE A 259 25.23 23.91 -19.24
C ILE A 259 25.27 25.35 -19.77
N PHE A 260 24.16 26.07 -19.59
CA PHE A 260 23.99 27.50 -19.86
C PHE A 260 24.07 28.34 -18.58
N GLY A 261 24.50 29.59 -18.71
CA GLY A 261 24.29 30.59 -17.67
C GLY A 261 25.02 30.28 -16.36
N ALA A 262 26.17 29.59 -16.42
CA ALA A 262 26.93 29.21 -15.23
C ALA A 262 27.54 30.46 -14.55
N LYS A 263 26.94 30.90 -13.43
CA LYS A 263 27.35 32.13 -12.71
C LYS A 263 28.28 31.90 -11.51
N ALA A 264 28.82 30.69 -11.32
CA ALA A 264 29.63 30.29 -10.15
C ALA A 264 28.90 30.34 -8.80
N ARG A 265 27.57 30.54 -8.81
CA ARG A 265 26.70 30.47 -7.62
C ARG A 265 26.66 29.06 -7.02
N PHE A 266 26.76 28.02 -7.86
CA PHE A 266 26.76 26.62 -7.41
C PHE A 266 27.83 26.35 -6.34
N SER A 267 29.08 26.74 -6.56
CA SER A 267 30.17 26.53 -5.59
C SER A 267 30.09 27.46 -4.38
N GLN A 268 29.41 28.60 -4.49
CA GLN A 268 29.18 29.51 -3.35
C GLN A 268 28.09 28.94 -2.40
N ILE A 269 26.99 28.46 -2.97
CA ILE A 269 25.88 27.87 -2.21
C ILE A 269 26.27 26.48 -1.67
N TYR A 270 27.07 25.73 -2.44
CA TYR A 270 27.46 24.36 -2.10
C TYR A 270 28.99 24.13 -2.18
N PRO A 271 29.80 24.68 -1.27
CA PRO A 271 31.26 24.58 -1.36
C PRO A 271 31.77 23.13 -1.38
N GLU A 272 31.37 22.31 -0.39
CA GLU A 272 31.85 20.93 -0.28
C GLU A 272 31.17 19.99 -1.30
N PHE A 273 29.86 20.18 -1.53
CA PHE A 273 29.15 19.36 -2.50
C PHE A 273 29.60 19.63 -3.94
N SER A 274 29.95 20.87 -4.30
CA SER A 274 30.49 21.17 -5.63
C SER A 274 31.83 20.47 -5.90
N LYS A 275 32.74 20.43 -4.91
CA LYS A 275 34.00 19.65 -5.00
C LYS A 275 33.73 18.17 -5.22
N LYS A 276 32.79 17.59 -4.44
CA LYS A 276 32.40 16.18 -4.58
C LYS A 276 31.78 15.89 -5.95
N TYR A 277 30.93 16.78 -6.44
CA TYR A 277 30.28 16.70 -7.74
C TYR A 277 31.30 16.69 -8.88
N ILE A 278 32.28 17.61 -8.86
CA ILE A 278 33.35 17.68 -9.86
C ILE A 278 34.21 16.40 -9.83
N ARG A 279 34.63 15.94 -8.64
CA ARG A 279 35.38 14.67 -8.51
C ARG A 279 34.61 13.48 -9.08
N TYR A 280 33.29 13.42 -8.88
CA TYR A 280 32.47 12.34 -9.42
C TYR A 280 32.43 12.38 -10.96
N ILE A 281 32.27 13.57 -11.55
CA ILE A 281 32.33 13.77 -13.00
C ILE A 281 33.65 13.27 -13.57
N ASP A 282 34.77 13.65 -12.94
CA ASP A 282 36.10 13.27 -13.40
C ASP A 282 36.34 11.77 -13.29
N ASN A 283 36.03 11.17 -12.13
CA ASN A 283 36.21 9.74 -11.89
C ASN A 283 35.34 8.84 -12.77
N ASN A 284 34.17 9.34 -13.20
CA ASN A 284 33.25 8.59 -14.06
C ASN A 284 33.33 9.02 -15.53
N SER A 285 34.32 9.85 -15.90
CA SER A 285 34.53 10.31 -17.29
C SER A 285 33.29 10.96 -17.92
N ILE A 286 32.49 11.68 -17.12
CA ILE A 286 31.27 12.33 -17.60
C ILE A 286 31.65 13.57 -18.40
N LYS A 287 31.31 13.60 -19.69
CA LYS A 287 31.60 14.74 -20.56
C LYS A 287 30.72 15.94 -20.19
N THR A 288 31.31 17.11 -20.05
CA THR A 288 30.59 18.34 -19.73
C THR A 288 30.97 19.45 -20.71
N LYS A 289 29.98 20.20 -21.21
CA LYS A 289 30.17 21.41 -22.04
C LYS A 289 29.50 22.59 -21.34
N ILE A 290 30.25 23.65 -21.06
CA ILE A 290 29.75 24.81 -20.30
C ILE A 290 29.96 26.11 -21.07
N LEU A 291 28.91 26.93 -21.14
CA LEU A 291 28.97 28.29 -21.65
C LEU A 291 29.06 29.30 -20.49
N TYR A 292 30.14 30.07 -20.47
CA TYR A 292 30.37 31.14 -19.51
C TYR A 292 30.24 32.52 -20.16
N PRO A 293 29.79 33.55 -19.44
CA PRO A 293 29.94 34.93 -19.90
C PRO A 293 31.43 35.30 -20.06
N LYS A 294 31.78 36.04 -21.13
CA LYS A 294 33.12 36.58 -21.38
C LYS A 294 33.67 37.33 -20.16
N GLY A 295 34.99 37.27 -19.97
CA GLY A 295 35.71 37.96 -18.89
C GLY A 295 35.75 37.21 -17.56
N ARG A 296 35.35 35.93 -17.53
CA ARG A 296 35.52 35.07 -16.35
C ARG A 296 36.76 34.20 -16.47
N LYS A 297 37.57 34.17 -15.40
CA LYS A 297 38.59 33.12 -15.22
C LYS A 297 37.91 31.89 -14.63
N VAL A 298 37.93 30.79 -15.36
CA VAL A 298 37.33 29.53 -14.93
C VAL A 298 38.35 28.41 -15.01
N ARG A 299 38.43 27.61 -13.95
CA ARG A 299 39.17 26.35 -13.95
C ARG A 299 38.17 25.24 -14.25
N VAL A 300 38.39 24.52 -15.34
CA VAL A 300 37.55 23.40 -15.75
C VAL A 300 38.17 22.07 -15.33
N SER A 301 37.32 21.07 -15.14
CA SER A 301 37.74 19.71 -14.82
C SER A 301 38.25 18.98 -16.06
N LYS A 302 38.86 17.80 -15.89
CA LYS A 302 39.51 17.03 -16.99
C LYS A 302 38.55 16.73 -18.15
N ASN A 303 37.28 16.44 -17.84
CA ASN A 303 36.27 16.07 -18.83
C ASN A 303 35.32 17.23 -19.20
N THR A 304 35.71 18.47 -18.86
CA THR A 304 34.89 19.65 -19.06
C THR A 304 35.48 20.56 -20.13
N GLN A 305 34.68 20.87 -21.15
CA GLN A 305 34.99 21.90 -22.15
C GLN A 305 34.23 23.18 -21.79
N ALA A 306 34.93 24.32 -21.78
CA ALA A 306 34.32 25.63 -21.58
C ALA A 306 34.51 26.52 -22.81
N ARG A 307 33.46 27.28 -23.14
CA ARG A 307 33.51 28.38 -24.11
C ARG A 307 32.85 29.64 -23.55
N PHE A 308 33.15 30.78 -24.17
CA PHE A 308 32.76 32.09 -23.67
C PHE A 308 31.84 32.84 -24.62
N VAL A 309 30.67 33.25 -24.11
CA VAL A 309 29.63 33.98 -24.83
C VAL A 309 29.54 35.44 -24.37
N SER A 310 28.99 36.30 -25.23
CA SER A 310 28.84 37.74 -24.94
C SER A 310 28.17 38.02 -23.58
N LYS A 311 28.69 39.02 -22.84
CA LYS A 311 28.09 39.48 -21.57
C LYS A 311 26.66 40.04 -21.75
N LYS A 312 26.26 40.42 -22.98
CA LYS A 312 24.90 40.86 -23.29
C LYS A 312 23.87 39.74 -23.08
N ILE A 313 24.29 38.47 -23.17
CA ILE A 313 23.44 37.31 -22.91
C ILE A 313 23.38 37.10 -21.40
N GLN A 314 22.41 37.74 -20.74
CA GLN A 314 22.14 37.52 -19.34
C GLN A 314 21.13 36.38 -19.17
N HIS A 315 21.61 35.21 -18.73
CA HIS A 315 20.71 34.17 -18.24
C HIS A 315 20.45 34.40 -16.74
N PRO A 316 19.23 34.73 -16.30
CA PRO A 316 18.92 34.85 -14.87
C PRO A 316 19.04 33.49 -14.15
N VAL A 317 18.87 32.40 -14.90
CA VAL A 317 18.81 31.01 -14.44
C VAL A 317 19.92 30.20 -15.10
N SER A 318 20.54 29.24 -14.39
CA SER A 318 21.42 28.26 -15.04
C SER A 318 20.59 27.13 -15.62
N ILE A 319 20.90 26.69 -16.84
CA ILE A 319 20.13 25.62 -17.50
C ILE A 319 21.08 24.46 -17.75
N THR A 320 20.70 23.24 -17.36
CA THR A 320 21.45 22.02 -17.68
C THR A 320 20.60 21.09 -18.53
N LEU A 321 21.15 20.64 -19.66
CA LEU A 321 20.57 19.61 -20.52
C LEU A 321 21.28 18.27 -20.28
N TYR A 322 20.50 17.20 -20.10
CA TYR A 322 20.98 15.83 -19.91
C TYR A 322 19.84 14.84 -20.13
N ASP A 323 20.08 13.61 -20.60
CA ASP A 323 19.11 12.50 -20.63
C ASP A 323 17.67 12.90 -21.05
N ASN A 324 17.54 13.72 -22.12
CA ASN A 324 16.28 14.27 -22.65
C ASN A 324 15.51 15.20 -21.70
N LYS A 325 16.21 15.82 -20.75
CA LYS A 325 15.67 16.70 -19.72
C LYS A 325 16.26 18.10 -19.83
N VAL A 326 15.48 19.08 -19.40
CA VAL A 326 15.90 20.47 -19.22
C VAL A 326 15.76 20.80 -17.74
N HIS A 327 16.86 21.18 -17.09
CA HIS A 327 16.88 21.50 -15.67
C HIS A 327 17.26 22.97 -15.47
N LEU A 328 16.28 23.76 -15.04
CA LEU A 328 16.40 25.18 -14.75
C LEU A 328 16.77 25.36 -13.28
N LEU A 329 17.85 26.06 -12.99
CA LEU A 329 18.41 26.31 -11.65
C LEU A 329 18.40 27.79 -11.32
N ILE A 330 17.58 28.16 -10.34
CA ILE A 330 17.40 29.51 -9.84
C ILE A 330 18.27 29.67 -8.59
N TRP A 331 19.28 30.52 -8.68
CA TRP A 331 20.31 30.67 -7.65
C TRP A 331 20.04 31.85 -6.72
N GLU A 332 19.12 31.65 -5.79
CA GLU A 332 18.85 32.53 -4.66
C GLU A 332 19.44 31.93 -3.36
N PRO A 333 19.48 32.66 -2.22
CA PRO A 333 19.96 32.11 -0.95
C PRO A 333 19.26 30.79 -0.57
N GLU A 334 17.96 30.70 -0.87
CA GLU A 334 17.20 29.45 -0.92
C GLU A 334 17.00 29.07 -2.39
N PRO A 335 17.80 28.15 -2.94
CA PRO A 335 17.75 27.85 -4.37
C PRO A 335 16.47 27.09 -4.71
N GLN A 336 16.04 27.26 -5.96
CA GLN A 336 14.92 26.53 -6.54
C GLN A 336 15.33 25.93 -7.88
N SER A 337 14.67 24.86 -8.28
CA SER A 337 14.91 24.28 -9.60
C SER A 337 13.68 23.62 -10.21
N ILE A 338 13.60 23.65 -11.53
CA ILE A 338 12.53 23.08 -12.33
C ILE A 338 13.14 22.07 -13.30
N LEU A 339 12.71 20.82 -13.21
CA LEU A 339 13.11 19.73 -14.10
C LEU A 339 11.98 19.39 -15.06
N ILE A 340 12.22 19.57 -16.35
CA ILE A 340 11.26 19.29 -17.42
C ILE A 340 11.72 18.06 -18.18
N LYS A 341 10.87 17.02 -18.21
CA LYS A 341 11.10 15.75 -18.93
C LYS A 341 10.31 15.76 -20.24
N ASN A 342 10.83 16.43 -21.26
CA ASN A 342 10.18 16.55 -22.55
C ASN A 342 11.23 16.61 -23.66
N LEU A 343 11.22 15.62 -24.56
CA LEU A 343 12.22 15.49 -25.61
C LEU A 343 12.18 16.66 -26.61
N HIS A 344 10.99 17.11 -27.01
CA HIS A 344 10.86 18.23 -27.94
C HIS A 344 11.40 19.52 -27.33
N PHE A 345 11.08 19.79 -26.06
CA PHE A 345 11.60 20.93 -25.31
C PHE A 345 13.12 20.83 -25.10
N HIS A 346 13.64 19.63 -24.83
CA HIS A 346 15.08 19.37 -24.76
C HIS A 346 15.79 19.70 -26.08
N ASN A 347 15.29 19.19 -27.20
CA ASN A 347 15.87 19.40 -28.53
C ASN A 347 15.90 20.89 -28.91
N LEU A 348 14.86 21.65 -28.54
CA LEU A 348 14.84 23.10 -28.74
C LEU A 348 16.00 23.79 -28.01
N TYR A 349 16.20 23.48 -26.72
CA TYR A 349 17.32 24.04 -25.96
C TYR A 349 18.65 23.48 -26.44
N GLU A 350 18.72 22.24 -26.90
CA GLU A 350 19.95 21.68 -27.46
C GLU A 350 20.38 22.46 -28.71
N ASN A 351 19.45 22.79 -29.60
CA ASN A 351 19.72 23.64 -30.77
C ASN A 351 20.22 25.03 -30.36
N TYR A 352 19.60 25.66 -29.35
CA TYR A 352 20.09 26.93 -28.80
C TYR A 352 21.49 26.80 -28.20
N PHE A 353 21.77 25.71 -27.49
CA PHE A 353 23.10 25.44 -26.95
C PHE A 353 24.12 25.35 -28.07
N ASP A 354 23.84 24.55 -29.10
CA ASP A 354 24.79 24.25 -30.17
C ASP A 354 25.06 25.49 -31.05
N MET A 355 24.05 26.33 -31.27
CA MET A 355 24.20 27.65 -31.91
C MET A 355 25.15 28.56 -31.11
N LEU A 356 24.85 28.77 -29.82
CA LEU A 356 25.70 29.58 -28.95
C LEU A 356 27.10 28.99 -28.81
N TRP A 357 27.21 27.67 -28.76
CA TRP A 357 28.49 26.95 -28.66
C TRP A 357 29.35 27.20 -29.88
N LYS A 358 28.78 27.21 -31.09
CA LYS A 358 29.48 27.48 -32.35
C LYS A 358 30.09 28.89 -32.36
N ASP A 359 29.33 29.88 -31.90
CA ASP A 359 29.74 31.29 -31.90
C ASP A 359 30.62 31.67 -30.70
N ALA A 360 30.73 30.80 -29.70
CA ALA A 360 31.49 31.06 -28.48
C ALA A 360 33.00 30.85 -28.67
N GLU A 361 33.79 31.72 -28.05
CA GLU A 361 35.25 31.66 -28.07
C GLU A 361 35.77 30.53 -27.16
N LYS A 362 36.86 29.87 -27.59
CA LYS A 362 37.58 28.90 -26.74
C LYS A 362 38.33 29.62 -25.63
N ASN A 363 38.58 28.92 -24.52
CA ASN A 363 39.37 29.46 -23.41
C ASN A 363 40.78 29.84 -23.89
N GLN A 364 41.16 31.10 -23.73
CA GLN A 364 42.49 31.61 -24.11
C GLN A 364 43.58 31.29 -23.06
N LEU A 365 43.23 30.59 -21.99
CA LEU A 365 44.17 30.11 -20.97
C LEU A 365 44.28 28.58 -21.09
N SER A 366 45.03 28.14 -22.10
CA SER A 366 45.57 26.78 -22.21
C SER A 366 47.03 26.78 -21.79
#